data_AF-M5EQM3-F1
#
_entry.id   AF-M5EQM3-F1
#
_cell.length_a   1.000
_cell.length_b   1.000
_cell.length_c   1.000
_cell.angle_alpha   90.00
_cell.angle_beta   90.00
_cell.angle_gamma   90.00
#
_symmetry.space_group_name_H-M   'P 1'
#
loop_
_entity.id
_entity.type
_entity.pdbx_description
1 polymer ?
#
loop_
_entity_poly.entity_id
_entity_poly.type
_entity_poly.pdbx_seq_one_letter_code
_entity_poly.pdbx_strand_id
1 'polypeptide(L)'
;MTDEKQVQTSTDSLAFECELPDPPEKVWRALTEPRLLAAWLMPNDIEPEIGSRFAFAGPDARIDCEILEAEPGRLLRYSWRERPRPGT
;
A
#
# COMPACT_ATOMS: atom_id res chain seq x y z
N MET A 1 -9.15 18.51 40.16
CA MET A 1 -8.46 19.46 39.28
C MET A 1 -7.01 19.04 39.35
N THR A 2 -6.43 18.32 38.41
CA THR A 2 -6.54 18.36 36.95
C THR A 2 -6.13 16.97 36.46
N ASP A 3 -6.92 16.33 35.59
CA ASP A 3 -6.53 15.08 34.94
C ASP A 3 -6.20 15.41 33.49
N GLU A 4 -4.92 15.33 33.16
CA GLU A 4 -4.36 15.51 31.83
C GLU A 4 -4.86 14.38 30.92
N LYS A 5 -5.81 14.68 30.03
CA LYS A 5 -6.17 13.73 28.98
C LYS A 5 -5.03 13.65 27.96
N GLN A 6 -4.28 12.55 28.05
CA GLN A 6 -3.36 12.04 27.04
C GLN A 6 -3.99 12.10 25.65
N VAL A 7 -3.24 12.64 24.68
CA VAL A 7 -3.58 12.56 23.26
C VAL A 7 -3.38 11.12 22.80
N GLN A 8 -4.48 10.41 22.60
CA GLN A 8 -4.52 9.09 21.97
C GLN A 8 -4.38 9.28 20.45
N THR A 9 -3.29 8.80 19.86
CA THR A 9 -3.20 8.63 18.40
C THR A 9 -4.06 7.43 18.01
N SER A 10 -5.33 7.68 17.70
CA SER A 10 -6.23 6.70 17.09
C SER A 10 -5.80 6.44 15.65
N THR A 11 -5.60 5.18 15.28
CA THR A 11 -5.47 4.77 13.88
C THR A 11 -6.84 4.83 13.24
N ASP A 12 -7.19 5.94 12.58
CA ASP A 12 -8.42 6.02 11.80
C ASP A 12 -8.26 5.16 10.53
N SER A 13 -8.83 3.96 10.54
CA SER A 13 -8.82 3.07 9.38
C SER A 13 -9.88 3.50 8.35
N LEU A 14 -9.47 3.63 7.09
CA LEU A 14 -10.37 3.90 5.97
C LEU A 14 -10.62 2.60 5.18
N ALA A 15 -11.87 2.37 4.79
CA ALA A 15 -12.28 1.21 4.00
C ALA A 15 -13.19 1.64 2.84
N PHE A 16 -12.97 1.04 1.68
CA PHE A 16 -13.72 1.27 0.46
C PHE A 16 -14.06 -0.07 -0.20
N GLU A 17 -15.21 -0.14 -0.85
CA GLU A 17 -15.66 -1.31 -1.58
C GLU A 17 -16.03 -0.90 -3.02
N CYS A 18 -15.70 -1.76 -3.99
CA CYS A 18 -15.96 -1.52 -5.40
C CYS A 18 -16.24 -2.84 -6.11
N GLU A 19 -17.28 -2.87 -6.95
CA GLU A 19 -17.58 -4.00 -7.83
C GLU A 19 -16.87 -3.80 -9.17
N LEU A 20 -16.02 -4.76 -9.55
CA LEU A 20 -15.30 -4.77 -10.82
C LEU A 20 -15.90 -5.82 -11.77
N PRO A 21 -16.16 -5.50 -13.05
CA PRO A 21 -16.73 -6.44 -14.03
C PRO A 21 -15.68 -7.42 -14.58
N ASP A 22 -14.67 -7.77 -13.79
CA ASP A 22 -13.50 -8.55 -14.18
C ASP A 22 -13.21 -9.63 -13.13
N PRO A 23 -12.64 -10.78 -13.53
CA PRO A 23 -12.35 -11.87 -12.62
C PRO A 23 -11.20 -11.52 -11.64
N PRO A 24 -11.18 -12.11 -10.42
CA PRO A 24 -10.18 -11.78 -9.39
C PRO A 24 -8.72 -11.95 -9.86
N GLU A 25 -8.45 -12.89 -10.77
CA GLU A 25 -7.12 -13.13 -11.32
C GLU A 25 -6.62 -11.94 -12.14
N LYS A 26 -7.51 -11.25 -12.85
CA LYS A 26 -7.15 -10.04 -13.62
C LYS A 26 -6.87 -8.87 -12.68
N VAL A 27 -7.68 -8.71 -11.62
CA VAL A 27 -7.48 -7.70 -10.58
C VAL A 27 -6.16 -7.94 -9.84
N TRP A 28 -5.87 -9.20 -9.50
CA TRP A 28 -4.62 -9.60 -8.87
C TRP A 28 -3.40 -9.17 -9.68
N ARG A 29 -3.41 -9.43 -11.00
CA ARG A 29 -2.34 -9.01 -11.90
C ARG A 29 -2.19 -7.49 -11.94
N ALA A 30 -3.29 -6.73 -11.94
CA ALA A 30 -3.26 -5.28 -11.89
C ALA A 30 -2.66 -4.70 -10.59
N LEU A 31 -2.71 -5.47 -9.49
CA LEU A 31 -2.17 -5.12 -8.18
C LEU A 31 -0.74 -5.63 -7.93
N THR A 32 -0.28 -6.63 -8.69
CA THR A 32 0.98 -7.35 -8.40
C THR A 32 1.98 -7.36 -9.55
N GLU A 33 1.58 -6.99 -10.77
CA GLU A 33 2.52 -6.78 -11.87
C GLU A 33 3.00 -5.33 -11.88
N PRO A 34 4.32 -5.06 -11.72
CA PRO A 34 4.83 -3.69 -11.60
C PRO A 34 4.39 -2.76 -12.72
N ARG A 35 4.40 -3.26 -13.96
CA ARG A 35 4.00 -2.49 -15.15
C ARG A 35 2.52 -2.13 -15.16
N LEU A 36 1.64 -3.03 -14.70
CA LEU A 36 0.20 -2.77 -14.65
C LEU A 36 -0.14 -1.85 -13.49
N LEU A 37 0.47 -2.09 -12.32
CA LEU A 37 0.29 -1.25 -11.14
C LEU A 37 0.75 0.19 -11.39
N ALA A 38 1.87 0.36 -12.12
CA ALA A 38 2.39 1.67 -12.49
C ALA A 38 1.47 2.46 -13.44
N ALA A 39 0.54 1.81 -14.14
CA ALA A 39 -0.38 2.48 -15.07
C ALA A 39 -1.48 3.28 -14.35
N TRP A 40 -1.78 2.97 -13.08
CA TRP A 40 -2.88 3.61 -12.34
C TRP A 40 -2.51 4.08 -10.93
N LEU A 41 -1.44 3.56 -10.35
CA LEU A 41 -0.94 3.99 -9.04
C LEU A 41 0.37 4.79 -9.21
N MET A 42 1.52 4.12 -9.18
CA MET A 42 2.86 4.74 -9.27
C MET A 42 3.90 3.72 -9.78
N PRO A 43 4.99 4.16 -10.43
CA PRO A 43 6.12 3.29 -10.77
C PRO A 43 6.64 2.56 -9.53
N ASN A 44 6.91 1.26 -9.66
CA ASN A 44 7.27 0.39 -8.55
C ASN A 44 8.04 -0.85 -9.04
N ASP A 45 8.56 -1.59 -8.08
CA ASP A 45 9.29 -2.85 -8.21
C ASP A 45 8.64 -3.96 -7.36
N ILE A 46 7.31 -3.99 -7.26
CA ILE A 46 6.59 -4.97 -6.42
C ILE A 46 6.87 -6.42 -6.84
N GLU A 47 7.10 -7.27 -5.83
CA GLU A 47 7.10 -8.72 -5.95
C GLU A 47 6.10 -9.27 -4.93
N PRO A 48 5.06 -10.02 -5.35
CA PRO A 48 3.97 -10.47 -4.46
C PRO A 48 4.39 -11.67 -3.59
N GLU A 49 5.55 -11.58 -2.97
CA GLU A 49 6.11 -12.57 -2.06
C GLU A 49 6.11 -12.02 -0.64
N ILE A 50 5.60 -12.78 0.32
CA ILE A 50 5.53 -12.36 1.73
C ILE A 50 6.94 -12.07 2.25
N GLY A 51 7.10 -10.90 2.88
CA GLY A 51 8.38 -10.39 3.38
C GLY A 51 9.23 -9.66 2.33
N SER A 52 8.81 -9.67 1.05
CA SER A 52 9.48 -8.87 0.02
C SER A 52 9.27 -7.37 0.27
N ARG A 53 10.30 -6.59 -0.04
CA ARG A 53 10.31 -5.14 0.08
C ARG A 53 10.40 -4.52 -1.28
N PHE A 54 9.57 -3.52 -1.49
CA PHE A 54 9.49 -2.77 -2.73
C PHE A 54 9.24 -1.30 -2.40
N ALA A 55 9.27 -0.45 -3.41
CA ALA A 55 8.90 0.95 -3.22
C ALA A 55 8.12 1.53 -4.37
N PHE A 56 7.21 2.43 -4.04
CA PHE A 56 6.64 3.34 -5.01
C PHE A 56 7.56 4.56 -5.17
N ALA A 57 7.84 4.90 -6.43
CA ALA A 57 8.40 6.19 -6.81
C ALA A 57 7.25 7.20 -6.86
N GLY A 58 6.86 7.70 -5.68
CA GLY A 58 5.87 8.75 -5.58
C GLY A 58 6.39 10.09 -6.10
N PRO A 59 5.49 11.01 -6.47
CA PRO A 59 5.85 12.29 -7.09
C PRO A 59 6.73 13.15 -6.15
N ASP A 60 6.41 13.16 -4.86
CA ASP A 60 7.09 14.02 -3.86
C ASP A 60 8.01 13.22 -2.91
N ALA A 61 7.72 11.94 -2.71
CA ALA A 61 8.41 11.09 -1.76
C ALA A 61 8.49 9.64 -2.25
N ARG A 62 9.59 8.97 -1.91
CA ARG A 62 9.67 7.50 -2.02
C ARG A 62 8.79 6.90 -0.93
N ILE A 63 8.06 5.86 -1.28
CA ILE A 63 7.20 5.14 -0.34
C ILE A 63 7.78 3.75 -0.19
N ASP A 64 8.31 3.45 0.99
CA ASP A 64 8.83 2.12 1.31
C ASP A 64 7.66 1.22 1.71
N CYS A 65 7.59 0.05 1.08
CA CYS A 65 6.55 -0.96 1.31
C CYS A 65 7.17 -2.33 1.61
N GLU A 66 6.42 -3.14 2.35
CA GLU A 66 6.76 -4.54 2.66
C GLU A 66 5.49 -5.38 2.53
N ILE A 67 5.55 -6.48 1.79
CA ILE A 67 4.43 -7.42 1.66
C ILE A 67 4.27 -8.18 2.98
N LEU A 68 3.11 -8.04 3.59
CA LEU A 68 2.77 -8.66 4.88
C LEU A 68 1.99 -9.96 4.67
N GLU A 69 1.06 -9.96 3.70
CA GLU A 69 0.29 -11.13 3.29
C GLU A 69 0.00 -11.08 1.78
N ALA A 70 0.04 -12.23 1.13
CA ALA A 70 -0.29 -12.37 -0.28
C ALA A 70 -0.97 -13.72 -0.55
N GLU A 71 -2.26 -13.68 -0.85
CA GLU A 71 -3.07 -14.79 -1.33
C GLU A 71 -3.59 -14.47 -2.74
N PRO A 72 -3.08 -15.15 -3.78
CA PRO A 72 -3.45 -14.87 -5.16
C PRO A 72 -4.96 -14.84 -5.41
N GLY A 73 -5.45 -13.75 -5.99
CA GLY A 73 -6.86 -13.55 -6.31
C GLY A 73 -7.78 -13.33 -5.10
N ARG A 74 -7.22 -13.18 -3.88
CA ARG A 74 -8.02 -13.06 -2.65
C ARG A 74 -7.59 -11.91 -1.74
N LEU A 75 -6.31 -11.81 -1.41
CA LEU A 75 -5.82 -10.86 -0.42
C LEU A 75 -4.41 -10.40 -0.73
N LEU A 76 -4.21 -9.08 -0.76
CA LEU A 76 -2.89 -8.47 -0.80
C LEU A 76 -2.81 -7.44 0.33
N ARG A 77 -1.86 -7.63 1.24
CA ARG A 77 -1.63 -6.71 2.37
C ARG A 77 -0.18 -6.30 2.40
N TYR A 78 0.07 -5.01 2.38
CA TYR A 78 1.42 -4.45 2.49
C TYR A 78 1.45 -3.20 3.37
N SER A 79 2.62 -2.93 3.94
CA SER A 79 2.86 -1.70 4.69
C SER A 79 3.07 -0.51 3.76
N TRP A 80 2.79 0.70 4.26
CA TRP A 80 2.99 1.95 3.54
C TRP A 80 3.75 2.92 4.44
N ARG A 81 4.95 3.32 4.02
CA ARG A 81 5.75 4.31 4.75
C ARG A 81 6.36 5.33 3.80
N GLU A 82 5.80 6.53 3.81
CA GLU A 82 6.38 7.66 3.09
C GLU A 82 7.69 8.09 3.74
N ARG A 83 8.72 8.22 2.91
CA ARG A 83 10.00 8.81 3.27
C ARG A 83 10.05 10.22 2.71
N PRO A 84 9.67 11.24 3.49
CA PRO A 84 9.83 12.63 3.06
C PRO A 84 11.30 12.91 2.77
N ARG A 85 11.55 13.67 1.70
CA ARG A 85 12.91 14.04 1.31
C ARG A 85 13.52 14.91 2.43
N PRO A 86 14.74 14.60 2.92
CA PRO A 86 15.39 15.43 3.93
C PRO A 86 15.59 16.86 3.40
N GLY A 87 15.10 17.85 4.15
CA GLY A 87 15.21 19.28 3.84
C GLY A 87 14.00 19.92 3.16
N THR A 88 12.80 19.40 3.41
CA THR A 88 11.51 20.05 3.08
C THR A 88 10.73 20.29 4.36
#